data_AF-X0SW17-F1
#
_entry.id   AF-X0SW17-F1
#
_cell.length_a   1.000
_cell.length_b   1.000
_cell.length_c   1.000
_cell.angle_alpha   90.00
_cell.angle_beta   90.00
_cell.angle_gamma   90.00
#
_symmetry.space_group_name_H-M   'P 1'
#
loop_
_entity.id
_entity.type
_entity.pdbx_description
1 polymer ?
#
loop_
_entity_poly.entity_id
_entity_poly.type
_entity_poly.pdbx_seq_one_letter_code
_entity_poly.pdbx_strand_id
1 'polypeptide(L)'
;DLTEKVKFGEDNELVIQVKDTHPVRVGGILGNVCLYKTLPFTRSEDNGIIAERKTENFSVILHLGDALLSKAGRTILAQSELSEIQVPPYILREDELILLLPANLIEDSGSLYKVELENVSSVRDERALCVRLGELAESVKLYDLMNIPIKVEGSYSNPFDPEQINVQAIFETPSGDVEKVAAFFAQDFTNIDVSEDEEILLPKKCNPWRLYYRPREVGVYKIELFAQDKTGIKRTETKIFSVAESTKRGFLRVSKRDPRFFEFDNGESFYGIGPSGWFRDENFLFGGNPRWLTTKRSDGYYERKSSHHSNYEYCLSVFFGQLYTKGGFIDQHVAWKAEHRIRTMERLGIYWIVVYDDLRRAFRYGFDNLAYSAAQGGVCNDLGELYFNERALRMQKDQLRYFISRVSDSPAIWIWNCGDEHQPGFSYSRLLVLSWLKELHSYIRQIDVYRHPHAIGEEYYSIVFGGEAVL
;
A
#
# COMPACT_ATOMS: atom_id res chain seq x y z
N ASP A 1 -13.23 -10.37 -36.01
CA ASP A 1 -13.04 -11.57 -36.82
C ASP A 1 -11.56 -11.65 -37.15
N LEU A 2 -10.86 -12.67 -36.65
CA LEU A 2 -9.40 -12.85 -36.81
C LEU A 2 -9.09 -14.02 -37.76
N THR A 3 -10.10 -14.58 -38.42
CA THR A 3 -10.02 -15.87 -39.14
C THR A 3 -8.90 -15.92 -40.18
N GLU A 4 -8.60 -14.82 -40.87
CA GLU A 4 -7.53 -14.75 -41.87
C GLU A 4 -6.11 -14.71 -41.27
N LYS A 5 -5.98 -14.44 -39.97
CA LYS A 5 -4.69 -14.30 -39.27
C LYS A 5 -4.33 -15.51 -38.42
N VAL A 6 -5.21 -16.51 -38.34
CA VAL A 6 -4.99 -17.75 -37.58
C VAL A 6 -4.34 -18.80 -38.48
N LYS A 7 -3.22 -19.34 -38.04
CA LYS A 7 -2.54 -20.49 -38.64
C LYS A 7 -3.14 -21.78 -38.13
N PHE A 8 -3.96 -22.44 -38.93
CA PHE A 8 -4.62 -23.67 -38.53
C PHE A 8 -3.63 -24.84 -38.42
N GLY A 9 -3.61 -25.51 -37.26
CA GLY A 9 -2.72 -26.65 -36.99
C GLY A 9 -1.32 -26.29 -36.46
N GLU A 10 -1.07 -24.99 -36.22
CA GLU A 10 0.15 -24.47 -35.60
C GLU A 10 -0.19 -23.66 -34.33
N ASP A 11 0.81 -23.40 -33.49
CA ASP A 11 0.68 -22.46 -32.38
C ASP A 11 0.46 -21.03 -32.91
N ASN A 12 -0.52 -20.33 -32.34
CA ASN A 12 -0.85 -18.96 -32.67
C ASN A 12 -0.64 -18.07 -31.44
N GLU A 13 0.12 -16.99 -31.61
CA GLU A 13 0.30 -15.96 -30.57
C GLU A 13 -0.69 -14.82 -30.81
N LEU A 14 -1.58 -14.57 -29.84
CA LEU A 14 -2.47 -13.41 -29.84
C LEU A 14 -1.96 -12.35 -28.88
N VAL A 15 -1.45 -11.26 -29.45
CA VAL A 15 -1.18 -10.04 -28.69
C VAL A 15 -2.43 -9.18 -28.66
N ILE A 16 -3.12 -9.13 -27.52
CA ILE A 16 -4.12 -8.08 -27.28
C ILE A 16 -3.36 -6.87 -26.73
N GLN A 17 -3.61 -5.68 -27.29
CA GLN A 17 -3.09 -4.44 -26.73
C GLN A 17 -4.27 -3.67 -26.15
N VAL A 18 -4.39 -3.67 -24.81
CA VAL A 18 -5.41 -2.88 -24.13
C VAL A 18 -4.92 -1.44 -24.01
N LYS A 19 -5.39 -0.56 -24.89
CA LYS A 19 -5.19 0.89 -24.77
C LYS A 19 -6.41 1.48 -24.09
N ASP A 20 -6.25 1.91 -22.84
CA ASP A 20 -7.24 2.75 -22.15
C ASP A 20 -7.01 4.21 -22.56
N THR A 21 -8.09 4.97 -22.74
CA THR A 21 -8.04 6.42 -23.00
C THR A 21 -7.59 7.22 -21.77
N HIS A 22 -7.52 6.59 -20.60
CA HIS A 22 -6.92 7.17 -19.41
C HIS A 22 -5.42 6.84 -19.36
N PRO A 23 -4.52 7.83 -19.16
CA PRO A 23 -3.06 7.68 -19.13
C PRO A 23 -2.52 6.81 -17.97
N VAL A 24 -3.39 6.09 -17.28
CA VAL A 24 -3.10 5.24 -16.11
C VAL A 24 -2.64 3.84 -16.53
N ARG A 25 -2.82 3.46 -17.79
CA ARG A 25 -2.35 2.18 -18.34
C ARG A 25 -1.35 2.41 -19.46
N VAL A 26 -0.13 1.95 -19.26
CA VAL A 26 0.75 1.62 -20.38
C VAL A 26 0.16 0.36 -21.00
N GLY A 27 -0.07 0.35 -22.32
CA GLY A 27 -0.57 -0.84 -22.99
C GLY A 27 0.43 -1.99 -22.84
N GLY A 28 0.05 -3.03 -22.10
CA GLY A 28 0.82 -4.27 -22.01
C GLY A 28 0.63 -5.13 -23.26
N ILE A 29 1.66 -5.92 -23.60
CA ILE A 29 1.55 -7.05 -24.53
C ILE A 29 0.93 -8.17 -23.71
N LEU A 30 -0.27 -8.65 -24.09
CA LEU A 30 -0.73 -9.93 -23.54
C LEU A 30 0.14 -11.01 -24.19
N GLY A 31 0.68 -11.93 -23.39
CA GLY A 31 1.46 -13.08 -23.86
C GLY A 31 0.62 -14.01 -24.75
N ASN A 32 0.97 -15.30 -24.83
CA ASN A 32 0.23 -16.26 -25.65
C ASN A 32 -1.19 -16.51 -25.10
N VAL A 33 -2.11 -15.62 -25.44
CA VAL A 33 -3.53 -15.78 -25.11
C VAL A 33 -4.11 -16.77 -26.12
N CYS A 34 -4.42 -17.97 -25.64
CA CYS A 34 -5.33 -18.84 -26.38
C CYS A 34 -6.63 -18.05 -26.59
N LEU A 35 -6.97 -17.76 -27.86
CA LEU A 35 -8.15 -17.00 -28.26
C LEU A 35 -9.44 -17.69 -27.81
N TYR A 36 -9.86 -17.43 -26.58
CA TYR A 36 -11.16 -17.83 -26.09
C TYR A 36 -12.00 -16.61 -25.76
N LYS A 37 -13.30 -16.72 -26.01
CA LYS A 37 -14.26 -15.71 -25.57
C LYS A 37 -14.34 -15.78 -24.04
N THR A 38 -13.84 -14.78 -23.33
CA THR A 38 -14.14 -14.58 -21.91
C THR A 38 -15.64 -14.69 -21.72
N LEU A 39 -16.08 -15.61 -20.85
CA LEU A 39 -17.49 -15.71 -20.51
C LEU A 39 -17.86 -14.46 -19.70
N PRO A 40 -18.92 -13.70 -20.09
CA PRO A 40 -19.39 -12.57 -19.31
C PRO A 40 -19.66 -13.00 -17.86
N PHE A 41 -19.32 -12.14 -16.91
CA PHE A 41 -19.51 -12.41 -15.48
C PHE A 41 -19.79 -11.12 -14.70
N THR A 42 -20.38 -11.28 -13.53
CA THR A 42 -20.52 -10.24 -12.51
C THR A 42 -19.80 -10.67 -11.22
N ARG A 43 -19.61 -9.74 -10.29
CA ARG A 43 -19.07 -10.05 -8.96
C ARG A 43 -20.19 -10.37 -7.98
N SER A 44 -19.94 -11.30 -7.05
CA SER A 44 -20.75 -11.43 -5.83
C SER A 44 -20.39 -10.32 -4.84
N GLU A 45 -21.16 -10.19 -3.76
CA GLU A 45 -20.90 -9.24 -2.66
C GLU A 45 -19.50 -9.45 -2.03
N ASP A 46 -19.00 -10.69 -2.08
CA ASP A 46 -17.70 -11.08 -1.52
C ASP A 46 -16.56 -11.09 -2.56
N ASN A 47 -16.78 -10.45 -3.72
CA ASN A 47 -15.92 -10.43 -4.91
C ASN A 47 -15.67 -11.79 -5.58
N GLY A 48 -16.48 -12.80 -5.26
CA GLY A 48 -16.56 -14.03 -6.02
C GLY A 48 -17.01 -13.77 -7.47
N ILE A 49 -16.89 -14.78 -8.33
CA ILE A 49 -17.17 -14.66 -9.76
C ILE A 49 -18.47 -15.38 -10.11
N ILE A 50 -19.43 -14.66 -10.68
CA ILE A 50 -20.72 -15.18 -11.14
C ILE A 50 -20.78 -15.12 -12.66
N ALA A 51 -20.51 -16.24 -13.32
CA ALA A 51 -20.60 -16.34 -14.78
C ALA A 51 -22.05 -16.24 -15.29
N GLU A 52 -22.29 -15.49 -16.37
CA GLU A 52 -23.62 -15.37 -16.99
C GLU A 52 -24.05 -16.67 -17.72
N ARG A 53 -23.08 -17.44 -18.23
CA ARG A 53 -23.33 -18.71 -18.92
C ARG A 53 -23.20 -19.88 -17.94
N LYS A 54 -24.17 -20.80 -17.97
CA LYS A 54 -24.13 -22.02 -17.15
C LYS A 54 -23.29 -23.10 -17.82
N THR A 55 -22.04 -23.24 -17.40
CA THR A 55 -21.27 -24.48 -17.50
C THR A 55 -21.04 -25.00 -16.09
N GLU A 56 -20.85 -26.31 -15.90
CA GLU A 56 -20.68 -26.84 -14.54
C GLU A 56 -19.36 -26.41 -13.90
N ASN A 57 -18.27 -26.41 -14.68
CA ASN A 57 -16.92 -26.18 -14.19
C ASN A 57 -16.16 -25.15 -15.03
N PHE A 58 -15.44 -24.27 -14.34
CA PHE A 58 -14.66 -23.19 -14.91
C PHE A 58 -13.23 -23.22 -14.38
N SER A 59 -12.31 -22.77 -15.21
CA SER A 59 -10.97 -22.38 -14.82
C SER A 59 -10.84 -20.87 -14.95
N VAL A 60 -10.10 -20.24 -14.03
CA VAL A 60 -9.94 -18.78 -13.96
C VAL A 60 -8.49 -18.41 -14.22
N ILE A 61 -8.25 -17.61 -15.26
CA ILE A 61 -6.95 -17.00 -15.56
C ILE A 61 -7.01 -15.51 -15.25
N LEU A 62 -6.01 -15.01 -14.53
CA LEU A 62 -5.79 -13.59 -14.32
C LEU A 62 -4.73 -13.13 -15.30
N HIS A 63 -5.05 -12.10 -16.06
CA HIS A 63 -4.18 -11.56 -17.11
C HIS A 63 -3.43 -10.30 -16.62
N LEU A 64 -2.22 -10.08 -17.16
CA LEU A 64 -1.09 -9.26 -16.65
C LEU A 64 -0.28 -10.05 -15.63
N GLY A 65 0.48 -11.03 -16.16
CA GLY A 65 1.26 -12.00 -15.41
C GLY A 65 0.72 -13.45 -15.35
N ASP A 66 -0.25 -13.81 -16.20
CA ASP A 66 -0.81 -15.16 -16.45
C ASP A 66 -0.85 -16.13 -15.25
N ALA A 67 -1.46 -15.66 -14.15
CA ALA A 67 -1.66 -16.43 -12.95
C ALA A 67 -3.01 -17.18 -12.96
N LEU A 68 -3.03 -18.45 -12.54
CA LEU A 68 -4.28 -19.21 -12.38
C LEU A 68 -4.81 -19.14 -10.96
N LEU A 69 -6.12 -18.95 -10.79
CA LEU A 69 -6.75 -19.07 -9.47
C LEU A 69 -6.85 -20.56 -9.07
N SER A 70 -6.35 -20.91 -7.89
CA SER A 70 -6.46 -22.28 -7.35
C SER A 70 -6.92 -22.29 -5.89
N LYS A 71 -7.64 -23.37 -5.53
CA LYS A 71 -8.08 -23.64 -4.15
C LYS A 71 -7.63 -25.04 -3.74
N ALA A 72 -6.76 -25.13 -2.74
CA ALA A 72 -6.15 -26.39 -2.31
C ALA A 72 -5.57 -27.17 -3.51
N GLY A 73 -4.83 -26.47 -4.39
CA GLY A 73 -4.24 -27.03 -5.61
C GLY A 73 -5.20 -27.31 -6.77
N ARG A 74 -6.53 -27.18 -6.59
CA ARG A 74 -7.52 -27.35 -7.68
C ARG A 74 -7.70 -26.04 -8.46
N THR A 75 -7.55 -26.08 -9.79
CA THR A 75 -7.75 -24.93 -10.70
C THR A 75 -9.10 -24.95 -11.42
N ILE A 76 -9.81 -26.08 -11.35
CA ILE A 76 -11.15 -26.25 -11.89
C ILE A 76 -12.14 -26.08 -10.73
N LEU A 77 -13.03 -25.10 -10.85
CA LEU A 77 -13.98 -24.69 -9.83
C LEU A 77 -15.39 -24.68 -10.40
N ALA A 78 -16.35 -25.20 -9.63
CA ALA A 78 -17.76 -25.10 -9.98
C ALA A 78 -18.25 -23.64 -9.93
N GLN A 79 -19.35 -23.32 -10.63
CA GLN A 79 -19.93 -21.97 -10.57
C GLN A 79 -20.26 -21.54 -9.13
N SER A 80 -20.82 -22.44 -8.32
CA SER A 80 -21.13 -22.19 -6.92
C SER A 80 -19.86 -21.88 -6.13
N GLU A 81 -18.82 -22.70 -6.31
CA GLU A 81 -17.52 -22.49 -5.68
C GLU A 81 -16.94 -21.11 -6.04
N LEU A 82 -16.98 -20.71 -7.32
CA LEU A 82 -16.51 -19.40 -7.78
C LEU A 82 -17.30 -18.23 -7.18
N SER A 83 -18.62 -18.36 -7.08
CA SER A 83 -19.49 -17.29 -6.54
C SER A 83 -19.31 -17.06 -5.04
N GLU A 84 -18.93 -18.12 -4.32
CA GLU A 84 -18.68 -18.13 -2.86
C GLU A 84 -17.23 -17.82 -2.49
N ILE A 85 -16.35 -17.60 -3.49
CA ILE A 85 -14.98 -17.18 -3.22
C ILE A 85 -15.01 -15.85 -2.47
N GLN A 86 -14.49 -15.87 -1.25
CA GLN A 86 -14.21 -14.68 -0.47
C GLN A 86 -12.81 -14.20 -0.81
N VAL A 87 -12.71 -13.30 -1.77
CA VAL A 87 -11.44 -12.70 -2.14
C VAL A 87 -11.47 -11.22 -1.79
N PRO A 88 -10.49 -10.71 -1.05
CA PRO A 88 -10.38 -9.29 -0.79
C PRO A 88 -10.34 -8.48 -2.10
N PRO A 89 -10.98 -7.30 -2.17
CA PRO A 89 -11.01 -6.47 -3.38
C PRO A 89 -9.62 -6.12 -3.96
N TYR A 90 -8.55 -6.26 -3.17
CA TYR A 90 -7.18 -5.98 -3.60
C TYR A 90 -6.50 -7.12 -4.36
N ILE A 91 -6.99 -8.36 -4.25
CA ILE A 91 -6.43 -9.54 -4.95
C ILE A 91 -7.07 -9.73 -6.33
N LEU A 92 -8.38 -9.50 -6.45
CA LEU A 92 -9.13 -9.59 -7.71
C LEU A 92 -9.81 -8.25 -7.98
N ARG A 93 -9.08 -7.31 -8.59
CA ARG A 93 -9.61 -5.94 -8.80
C ARG A 93 -10.59 -5.89 -9.96
N GLU A 94 -11.40 -4.84 -10.02
CA GLU A 94 -12.30 -4.57 -11.16
C GLU A 94 -11.53 -4.24 -12.46
N ASP A 95 -10.26 -3.88 -12.34
CA ASP A 95 -9.44 -3.40 -13.44
C ASP A 95 -8.48 -4.48 -13.99
N GLU A 96 -8.49 -5.69 -13.41
CA GLU A 96 -7.79 -6.87 -13.93
C GLU A 96 -8.62 -7.58 -15.00
N LEU A 97 -7.97 -8.05 -16.05
CA LEU A 97 -8.63 -8.90 -17.03
C LEU A 97 -8.69 -10.32 -16.47
N ILE A 98 -9.91 -10.83 -16.30
CA ILE A 98 -10.17 -12.19 -15.82
C ILE A 98 -10.77 -13.00 -16.96
N LEU A 99 -10.11 -14.10 -17.31
CA LEU A 99 -10.57 -15.04 -18.31
C LEU A 99 -11.20 -16.24 -17.61
N LEU A 100 -12.51 -16.42 -17.82
CA LEU A 100 -13.24 -17.61 -17.40
C LEU A 100 -13.34 -18.59 -18.57
N LEU A 101 -12.83 -19.80 -18.36
CA LEU A 101 -12.69 -20.82 -19.38
C LEU A 101 -13.39 -22.13 -18.95
N PRO A 102 -14.10 -22.83 -19.85
CA PRO A 102 -14.58 -24.19 -19.60
C PRO A 102 -13.44 -25.14 -19.18
N ALA A 103 -13.69 -25.97 -18.17
CA ALA A 103 -12.69 -26.85 -17.56
C ALA A 103 -11.94 -27.76 -18.54
N ASN A 104 -12.63 -28.26 -19.58
CA ASN A 104 -12.08 -29.16 -20.59
C ASN A 104 -11.09 -28.49 -21.58
N LEU A 105 -10.88 -27.18 -21.47
CA LEU A 105 -9.97 -26.42 -22.35
C LEU A 105 -8.61 -26.12 -21.70
N ILE A 106 -8.40 -26.49 -20.44
CA ILE A 106 -7.14 -26.22 -19.69
C ILE A 106 -6.52 -27.52 -19.15
N GLU A 107 -6.75 -28.67 -19.80
CA GLU A 107 -6.02 -29.88 -19.42
C GLU A 107 -4.51 -29.65 -19.66
N ASP A 108 -3.77 -29.61 -18.55
CA ASP A 108 -2.30 -29.55 -18.46
C ASP A 108 -1.60 -28.24 -18.88
N SER A 109 -2.19 -27.08 -18.59
CA SER A 109 -1.55 -25.79 -18.97
C SER A 109 -0.23 -25.46 -18.29
N GLY A 110 0.29 -26.28 -17.37
CA GLY A 110 1.63 -26.12 -16.81
C GLY A 110 1.96 -24.73 -16.24
N SER A 111 0.95 -23.86 -16.01
CA SER A 111 1.22 -22.47 -15.65
C SER A 111 1.99 -22.45 -14.34
N LEU A 112 3.17 -21.83 -14.42
CA LEU A 112 4.14 -21.75 -13.33
C LEU A 112 3.67 -20.79 -12.23
N TYR A 113 2.62 -20.00 -12.50
CA TYR A 113 2.19 -18.90 -11.64
C TYR A 113 0.73 -19.12 -11.25
N LYS A 114 0.49 -19.43 -9.98
CA LYS A 114 -0.86 -19.74 -9.46
C LYS A 114 -1.15 -18.88 -8.24
N VAL A 115 -2.32 -18.24 -8.23
CA VAL A 115 -2.88 -17.60 -7.05
C VAL A 115 -3.56 -18.68 -6.21
N GLU A 116 -2.81 -19.24 -5.27
CA GLU A 116 -3.33 -20.14 -4.25
C GLU A 116 -4.17 -19.34 -3.25
N LEU A 117 -5.48 -19.54 -3.24
CA LEU A 117 -6.42 -18.82 -2.38
C LEU A 117 -6.14 -19.01 -0.88
N GLU A 118 -5.51 -20.12 -0.49
CA GLU A 118 -5.11 -20.39 0.89
C GLU A 118 -3.94 -19.54 1.39
N ASN A 119 -3.21 -18.89 0.46
CA ASN A 119 -2.15 -17.94 0.80
C ASN A 119 -2.67 -16.52 0.97
N VAL A 120 -3.93 -16.27 0.59
CA VAL A 120 -4.58 -14.97 0.74
C VAL A 120 -5.08 -14.82 2.18
N SER A 121 -4.66 -13.74 2.82
CA SER A 121 -5.10 -13.38 4.15
C SER A 121 -6.55 -12.91 4.11
N SER A 122 -7.41 -13.52 4.93
CA SER A 122 -8.82 -13.12 5.03
C SER A 122 -8.95 -11.73 5.64
N VAL A 123 -9.70 -10.86 4.96
CA VAL A 123 -10.10 -9.54 5.49
C VAL A 123 -11.32 -9.61 6.41
N ARG A 124 -11.89 -10.80 6.59
CA ARG A 124 -12.97 -11.06 7.52
C ARG A 124 -12.55 -12.05 8.59
N ASP A 125 -13.00 -11.81 9.81
CA ASP A 125 -12.85 -12.73 10.92
C ASP A 125 -14.09 -12.61 11.81
N GLU A 126 -14.49 -13.72 12.41
CA GLU A 126 -15.65 -13.80 13.32
C GLU A 126 -15.29 -14.48 14.64
N ARG A 127 -14.02 -14.81 14.84
CA ARG A 127 -13.53 -15.39 16.10
C ARG A 127 -13.65 -14.37 17.24
N ALA A 128 -13.72 -14.88 18.46
CA ALA A 128 -13.70 -14.04 19.65
C ALA A 128 -12.39 -13.23 19.72
N LEU A 129 -12.48 -11.97 20.13
CA LEU A 129 -11.33 -11.07 20.25
C LEU A 129 -10.21 -11.71 21.08
N CYS A 130 -9.07 -11.92 20.44
CA CYS A 130 -7.85 -12.43 21.05
C CYS A 130 -6.65 -11.66 20.50
N VAL A 131 -5.77 -11.20 21.39
CA VAL A 131 -4.48 -10.61 21.02
C VAL A 131 -3.38 -11.28 21.82
N ARG A 132 -2.29 -11.65 21.15
CA ARG A 132 -1.12 -12.29 21.77
C ARG A 132 0.15 -11.59 21.34
N LEU A 133 1.02 -11.35 22.31
CA LEU A 133 2.38 -10.91 22.10
C LEU A 133 3.32 -12.11 22.21
N GLY A 134 4.01 -12.43 21.12
CA GLY A 134 5.01 -13.50 21.05
C GLY A 134 6.29 -13.15 21.80
N GLU A 135 7.32 -14.00 21.65
CA GLU A 135 8.61 -13.78 22.29
C GLU A 135 9.36 -12.60 21.67
N LEU A 136 9.88 -11.72 22.53
CA LEU A 136 10.71 -10.59 22.14
C LEU A 136 12.18 -10.97 22.30
N ALA A 137 13.05 -10.35 21.50
CA ALA A 137 14.47 -10.38 21.79
C ALA A 137 14.72 -9.66 23.13
N GLU A 138 15.52 -10.26 24.01
CA GLU A 138 15.85 -9.65 25.31
C GLU A 138 16.61 -8.32 25.16
N SER A 139 17.39 -8.19 24.09
CA SER A 139 18.18 -7.01 23.76
C SER A 139 18.14 -6.71 22.26
N VAL A 140 17.96 -5.44 21.92
CA VAL A 140 18.04 -4.89 20.55
C VAL A 140 18.94 -3.65 20.56
N LYS A 141 19.40 -3.17 19.39
CA LYS A 141 20.17 -1.92 19.34
C LYS A 141 19.29 -0.71 19.03
N LEU A 142 19.73 0.46 19.47
CA LEU A 142 19.12 1.75 19.17
C LEU A 142 18.93 1.90 17.65
N TYR A 143 17.74 2.30 17.21
CA TYR A 143 17.35 2.41 15.79
C TYR A 143 17.29 1.09 14.99
N ASP A 144 17.36 -0.09 15.63
CA ASP A 144 17.04 -1.35 14.97
C ASP A 144 15.54 -1.49 14.70
N LEU A 145 15.20 -2.09 13.56
CA LEU A 145 13.82 -2.48 13.26
C LEU A 145 13.42 -3.70 14.07
N MET A 146 12.40 -3.54 14.89
CA MET A 146 11.70 -4.63 15.54
C MET A 146 10.43 -4.94 14.77
N ASN A 147 10.32 -6.18 14.27
CA ASN A 147 9.05 -6.74 13.83
C ASN A 147 8.41 -7.45 15.03
N ILE A 148 7.45 -6.78 15.68
CA ILE A 148 6.85 -7.26 16.92
C ILE A 148 5.94 -8.46 16.60
N PRO A 149 6.19 -9.64 17.20
CA PRO A 149 5.43 -10.84 16.89
C PRO A 149 4.05 -10.77 17.53
N ILE A 150 3.05 -10.33 16.77
CA ILE A 150 1.67 -10.24 17.24
C ILE A 150 0.79 -11.31 16.60
N LYS A 151 -0.21 -11.82 17.31
CA LYS A 151 -1.31 -12.58 16.71
C LYS A 151 -2.61 -11.94 17.14
N VAL A 152 -3.52 -11.76 16.19
CA VAL A 152 -4.82 -11.13 16.40
C VAL A 152 -5.91 -12.01 15.79
N GLU A 153 -6.97 -12.20 16.55
CA GLU A 153 -8.24 -12.76 16.12
C GLU A 153 -9.33 -11.79 16.60
N GLY A 154 -10.42 -11.63 15.85
CA GLY A 154 -11.49 -10.72 16.23
C GLY A 154 -12.68 -10.81 15.30
N SER A 155 -13.72 -10.02 15.57
CA SER A 155 -14.92 -9.96 14.73
C SER A 155 -14.99 -8.68 13.91
N TYR A 156 -14.58 -8.75 12.65
CA TYR A 156 -14.53 -7.63 11.70
C TYR A 156 -14.75 -8.11 10.26
N SER A 157 -15.24 -7.22 9.40
CA SER A 157 -15.38 -7.47 7.95
C SER A 157 -14.41 -6.64 7.09
N ASN A 158 -13.78 -5.63 7.70
CA ASN A 158 -12.74 -4.82 7.09
C ASN A 158 -11.65 -4.56 8.15
N PRO A 159 -10.42 -5.09 7.98
CA PRO A 159 -9.35 -4.94 8.97
C PRO A 159 -8.63 -3.59 8.87
N PHE A 160 -8.98 -2.78 7.87
CA PHE A 160 -8.45 -1.45 7.64
C PHE A 160 -9.30 -0.35 8.29
N ASP A 161 -10.47 -0.71 8.81
CA ASP A 161 -11.39 0.18 9.53
C ASP A 161 -11.15 0.06 11.06
N PRO A 162 -10.54 1.08 11.71
CA PRO A 162 -10.27 1.03 13.14
C PRO A 162 -11.54 1.07 14.01
N GLU A 163 -12.72 1.40 13.47
CA GLU A 163 -13.99 1.27 14.19
C GLU A 163 -14.44 -0.20 14.28
N GLN A 164 -13.97 -1.07 13.38
CA GLN A 164 -14.26 -2.50 13.41
C GLN A 164 -13.20 -3.28 14.21
N ILE A 165 -11.92 -2.97 14.01
CA ILE A 165 -10.81 -3.60 14.71
C ILE A 165 -9.64 -2.62 14.88
N ASN A 166 -9.32 -2.27 16.13
CA ASN A 166 -8.19 -1.43 16.47
C ASN A 166 -7.18 -2.19 17.30
N VAL A 167 -5.96 -2.32 16.79
CA VAL A 167 -4.84 -3.00 17.48
C VAL A 167 -3.68 -2.03 17.60
N GLN A 168 -3.12 -1.91 18.80
CA GLN A 168 -2.02 -1.00 19.11
C GLN A 168 -1.01 -1.67 20.06
N ALA A 169 0.27 -1.36 19.92
CA ALA A 169 1.24 -1.53 21.00
C ALA A 169 1.35 -0.23 21.79
N ILE A 170 1.46 -0.37 23.10
CA ILE A 170 1.72 0.71 24.04
C ILE A 170 3.12 0.46 24.59
N PHE A 171 4.05 1.35 24.28
CA PHE A 171 5.41 1.32 24.77
C PHE A 171 5.59 2.33 25.90
N GLU A 172 6.24 1.92 26.98
CA GLU A 172 6.82 2.82 27.99
C GLU A 172 8.32 2.90 27.71
N THR A 173 8.82 4.11 27.40
CA THR A 173 10.23 4.34 27.11
C THR A 173 11.06 4.42 28.41
N PRO A 174 12.41 4.33 28.32
CA PRO A 174 13.29 4.55 29.47
C PRO A 174 13.10 5.91 30.16
N SER A 175 12.74 6.95 29.41
CA SER A 175 12.40 8.28 29.95
C SER A 175 11.03 8.36 30.62
N GLY A 176 10.18 7.34 30.47
CA GLY A 176 8.82 7.29 31.01
C GLY A 176 7.75 7.83 30.04
N ASP A 177 8.12 8.17 28.81
CA ASP A 177 7.17 8.54 27.76
C ASP A 177 6.33 7.32 27.34
N VAL A 178 5.07 7.57 27.00
CA VAL A 178 4.15 6.53 26.50
C VAL A 178 3.90 6.73 25.03
N GLU A 179 4.26 5.72 24.24
CA GLU A 179 4.13 5.73 22.79
C GLU A 179 3.09 4.71 22.34
N LYS A 180 2.17 5.14 21.46
CA LYS A 180 1.11 4.27 20.93
C LYS A 180 1.36 4.05 19.44
N VAL A 181 1.67 2.81 19.08
CA VAL A 181 1.95 2.43 17.70
C VAL A 181 0.85 1.50 17.22
N ALA A 182 0.15 1.91 16.16
CA ALA A 182 -0.87 1.08 15.54
C ALA A 182 -0.26 -0.15 14.86
N ALA A 183 -0.87 -1.31 15.06
CA ALA A 183 -0.68 -2.44 14.16
C ALA A 183 -1.49 -2.22 12.88
N PHE A 184 -1.08 -2.90 11.82
CA PHE A 184 -1.74 -2.85 10.52
C PHE A 184 -1.89 -4.24 9.91
N PHE A 185 -2.92 -4.38 9.07
CA PHE A 185 -3.17 -5.58 8.29
C PHE A 185 -2.35 -5.55 6.98
N ALA A 186 -1.73 -6.67 6.63
CA ALA A 186 -0.83 -6.79 5.49
C ALA A 186 -0.95 -8.16 4.81
N GLN A 187 -0.82 -8.16 3.49
CA GLN A 187 -0.55 -9.37 2.71
C GLN A 187 0.91 -9.35 2.24
N ASP A 188 1.60 -10.48 2.38
CA ASP A 188 2.89 -10.69 1.73
C ASP A 188 2.73 -11.19 0.31
N PHE A 189 3.70 -10.85 -0.52
CA PHE A 189 3.80 -11.33 -1.89
C PHE A 189 5.16 -11.95 -2.15
N THR A 190 5.16 -13.00 -2.96
CA THR A 190 6.34 -13.45 -3.69
C THR A 190 6.35 -12.73 -5.02
N ASN A 191 7.41 -11.99 -5.28
CA ASN A 191 7.65 -11.39 -6.58
C ASN A 191 8.20 -12.44 -7.55
N ILE A 192 7.59 -12.52 -8.73
CA ILE A 192 8.02 -13.37 -9.83
C ILE A 192 8.38 -12.47 -11.01
N ASP A 193 9.67 -12.40 -11.32
CA ASP A 193 10.17 -11.69 -12.50
C ASP A 193 9.73 -12.44 -13.77
N VAL A 194 8.89 -11.81 -14.59
CA VAL A 194 8.51 -12.32 -15.92
C VAL A 194 9.43 -11.73 -16.98
N SER A 195 9.67 -10.42 -16.92
CA SER A 195 10.60 -9.68 -17.77
C SER A 195 11.17 -8.46 -17.03
N GLU A 196 11.82 -7.55 -17.73
CA GLU A 196 12.20 -6.27 -17.14
C GLU A 196 10.98 -5.39 -16.84
N ASP A 197 9.98 -5.43 -17.72
CA ASP A 197 8.76 -4.63 -17.70
C ASP A 197 7.60 -5.28 -16.93
N GLU A 198 7.68 -6.58 -16.67
CA GLU A 198 6.58 -7.36 -16.12
C GLU A 198 6.99 -8.23 -14.93
N GLU A 199 6.13 -8.24 -13.91
CA GLU A 199 6.24 -9.08 -12.73
C GLU A 199 4.87 -9.55 -12.27
N ILE A 200 4.86 -10.65 -11.53
CA ILE A 200 3.67 -11.14 -10.83
C ILE A 200 3.93 -11.06 -9.34
N LEU A 201 2.94 -10.52 -8.61
CA LEU A 201 2.92 -10.59 -7.15
C LEU A 201 1.96 -11.72 -6.73
N LEU A 202 2.51 -12.88 -6.41
CA LEU A 202 1.71 -14.01 -5.92
C LEU A 202 1.53 -13.90 -4.39
N PRO A 203 0.30 -13.98 -3.86
CA PRO A 203 0.08 -13.99 -2.42
C PRO A 203 0.90 -15.08 -1.74
N LYS A 204 1.61 -14.68 -0.68
CA LYS A 204 2.40 -15.56 0.17
C LYS A 204 1.72 -15.68 1.53
N LYS A 205 1.51 -16.91 1.99
CA LYS A 205 0.97 -17.15 3.33
C LYS A 205 1.80 -16.42 4.39
N CYS A 206 1.14 -15.58 5.18
CA CYS A 206 1.78 -14.76 6.20
C CYS A 206 0.90 -14.63 7.44
N ASN A 207 1.49 -14.08 8.50
CA ASN A 207 0.71 -13.48 9.57
C ASN A 207 0.26 -12.09 9.10
N PRO A 208 -1.05 -11.83 8.97
CA PRO A 208 -1.49 -10.60 8.35
C PRO A 208 -1.39 -9.39 9.27
N TRP A 209 -1.37 -9.57 10.59
CA TRP A 209 -1.21 -8.45 11.51
C TRP A 209 0.26 -8.18 11.78
N ARG A 210 0.69 -6.94 11.49
CA ARG A 210 2.06 -6.47 11.62
C ARG A 210 2.16 -5.28 12.55
N LEU A 211 3.30 -5.18 13.22
CA LEU A 211 3.66 -4.00 14.00
C LEU A 211 5.17 -3.81 13.95
N TYR A 212 5.57 -2.64 13.48
CA TYR A 212 6.97 -2.23 13.43
C TYR A 212 7.27 -1.23 14.52
N TYR A 213 8.46 -1.35 15.11
CA TYR A 213 8.94 -0.42 16.11
C TYR A 213 10.45 -0.21 15.98
N ARG A 214 10.94 1.01 16.27
CA ARG A 214 12.38 1.26 16.44
C ARG A 214 12.59 2.07 17.71
N PRO A 215 13.36 1.55 18.67
CA PRO A 215 13.64 2.31 19.88
C PRO A 215 14.58 3.48 19.58
N ARG A 216 14.35 4.60 20.29
CA ARG A 216 15.07 5.88 20.13
C ARG A 216 15.75 6.37 21.41
N GLU A 217 15.74 5.53 22.44
CA GLU A 217 16.45 5.74 23.71
C GLU A 217 17.11 4.43 24.12
N VAL A 218 18.28 4.51 24.77
CA VAL A 218 18.96 3.38 25.38
C VAL A 218 18.37 3.13 26.77
N GLY A 219 18.18 1.86 27.13
CA GLY A 219 17.60 1.48 28.42
C GLY A 219 16.49 0.44 28.29
N VAL A 220 15.69 0.33 29.33
CA VAL A 220 14.64 -0.68 29.45
C VAL A 220 13.31 -0.14 28.93
N TYR A 221 12.70 -0.88 28.00
CA TYR A 221 11.35 -0.60 27.50
C TYR A 221 10.36 -1.60 28.06
N LYS A 222 9.12 -1.15 28.23
CA LYS A 222 7.97 -2.03 28.46
C LYS A 222 7.03 -1.96 27.27
N ILE A 223 6.38 -3.06 26.94
CA ILE A 223 5.38 -3.15 25.87
C ILE A 223 4.18 -3.98 26.33
N GLU A 224 2.99 -3.46 26.06
CA GLU A 224 1.74 -4.23 26.08
C GLU A 224 1.00 -4.05 24.77
N LEU A 225 0.21 -5.05 24.35
CA LEU A 225 -0.70 -4.91 23.22
C LEU A 225 -2.11 -4.61 23.72
N PHE A 226 -2.80 -3.74 22.99
CA PHE A 226 -4.20 -3.41 23.13
C PHE A 226 -4.93 -3.81 21.85
N ALA A 227 -6.07 -4.49 21.98
CA ALA A 227 -6.96 -4.78 20.87
C ALA A 227 -8.41 -4.48 21.24
N GLN A 228 -9.17 -3.94 20.30
CA GLN A 228 -10.58 -3.61 20.45
C GLN A 228 -11.34 -3.96 19.18
N ASP A 229 -12.48 -4.64 19.34
CA ASP A 229 -13.48 -4.83 18.29
C ASP A 229 -14.89 -4.59 18.87
N LYS A 230 -15.94 -4.89 18.11
CA LYS A 230 -17.34 -4.75 18.56
C LYS A 230 -17.69 -5.61 19.78
N THR A 231 -16.90 -6.64 20.09
CA THR A 231 -17.13 -7.58 21.21
C THR A 231 -16.49 -7.11 22.52
N GLY A 232 -15.52 -6.19 22.45
CA GLY A 232 -14.93 -5.56 23.63
C GLY A 232 -13.46 -5.22 23.45
N ILE A 233 -12.72 -5.28 24.56
CA ILE A 233 -11.31 -4.87 24.66
C ILE A 233 -10.50 -6.02 25.27
N LYS A 234 -9.29 -6.24 24.74
CA LYS A 234 -8.28 -7.15 25.29
C LYS A 234 -6.94 -6.45 25.42
N ARG A 235 -6.17 -6.88 26.43
CA ARG A 235 -4.78 -6.48 26.64
C ARG A 235 -3.92 -7.71 26.92
N THR A 236 -2.66 -7.66 26.53
CA THR A 236 -1.67 -8.67 26.94
C THR A 236 -1.05 -8.32 28.28
N GLU A 237 -0.33 -9.26 28.87
CA GLU A 237 0.63 -8.94 29.92
C GLU A 237 1.75 -8.05 29.35
N THR A 238 2.35 -7.25 30.24
CA THR A 238 3.50 -6.41 29.91
C THR A 238 4.74 -7.27 29.71
N LYS A 239 5.42 -7.11 28.57
CA LYS A 239 6.77 -7.66 28.35
C LYS A 239 7.81 -6.55 28.41
N ILE A 240 9.05 -6.93 28.65
CA ILE A 240 10.20 -6.03 28.81
C ILE A 240 11.30 -6.43 27.84
N PHE A 241 12.00 -5.45 27.29
CA PHE A 241 13.24 -5.66 26.54
C PHE A 241 14.21 -4.51 26.80
N SER A 242 15.50 -4.77 26.58
CA SER A 242 16.55 -3.76 26.73
C SER A 242 17.01 -3.23 25.37
N VAL A 243 17.40 -1.98 25.33
CA VAL A 243 17.97 -1.33 24.15
C VAL A 243 19.39 -0.91 24.45
N ALA A 244 20.34 -1.38 23.63
CA ALA A 244 21.74 -1.04 23.71
C ALA A 244 22.12 0.04 22.67
N GLU A 245 23.28 0.66 22.86
CA GLU A 245 23.86 1.64 21.93
C GLU A 245 24.03 1.07 20.50
N SER A 246 24.00 1.97 19.52
CA SER A 246 24.25 1.64 18.11
C SER A 246 25.09 2.71 17.42
N THR A 247 25.63 2.37 16.25
CA THR A 247 26.34 3.32 15.37
C THR A 247 25.43 3.89 14.28
N LYS A 248 24.12 3.63 14.34
CA LYS A 248 23.18 4.13 13.33
C LYS A 248 22.94 5.63 13.54
N ARG A 249 22.77 6.35 12.42
CA ARG A 249 22.58 7.81 12.43
C ARG A 249 21.29 8.26 13.13
N GLY A 250 20.26 7.43 13.12
CA GLY A 250 18.92 7.77 13.61
C GLY A 250 18.10 8.49 12.55
N PHE A 251 17.11 9.25 12.98
CA PHE A 251 16.14 9.96 12.15
C PHE A 251 16.64 11.35 11.76
N LEU A 252 16.14 11.88 10.64
CA LEU A 252 16.39 13.26 10.24
C LEU A 252 15.56 14.23 11.08
N ARG A 253 16.20 15.28 11.57
CA ARG A 253 15.62 16.36 12.37
C ARG A 253 16.02 17.70 11.78
N VAL A 254 15.20 18.71 12.05
CA VAL A 254 15.64 20.10 11.91
C VAL A 254 16.81 20.32 12.87
N SER A 255 17.90 20.90 12.39
CA SER A 255 19.08 21.09 13.23
C SER A 255 18.78 22.05 14.36
N LYS A 256 19.16 21.65 15.58
CA LYS A 256 19.03 22.52 16.78
C LYS A 256 20.04 23.66 16.76
N ARG A 257 21.14 23.50 16.01
CA ARG A 257 22.21 24.51 15.87
C ARG A 257 21.86 25.57 14.83
N ASP A 258 21.30 25.15 13.71
CA ASP A 258 20.86 26.03 12.63
C ASP A 258 19.56 25.49 12.00
N PRO A 259 18.39 26.02 12.39
CA PRO A 259 17.09 25.54 11.93
C PRO A 259 16.85 25.61 10.41
N ARG A 260 17.77 26.19 9.63
CA ARG A 260 17.74 26.19 8.17
C ARG A 260 18.21 24.87 7.55
N PHE A 261 18.84 23.99 8.35
CA PHE A 261 19.42 22.72 7.89
C PHE A 261 18.79 21.52 8.61
N PHE A 262 19.02 20.33 8.07
CA PHE A 262 18.70 19.07 8.72
C PHE A 262 19.95 18.38 9.25
N GLU A 263 19.80 17.64 10.34
CA GLU A 263 20.82 16.76 10.90
C GLU A 263 20.18 15.44 11.35
N PHE A 264 20.95 14.36 11.36
CA PHE A 264 20.54 13.10 11.96
C PHE A 264 20.54 13.21 13.49
N ASP A 265 19.83 12.31 14.18
CA ASP A 265 19.83 12.25 15.65
C ASP A 265 21.24 12.14 16.25
N ASN A 266 22.22 11.55 15.52
CA ASN A 266 23.63 11.49 15.93
C ASN A 266 24.43 12.79 15.69
N GLY A 267 23.81 13.84 15.13
CA GLY A 267 24.41 15.16 14.88
C GLY A 267 25.09 15.33 13.52
N GLU A 268 25.15 14.30 12.68
CA GLU A 268 25.65 14.41 11.31
C GLU A 268 24.73 15.30 10.46
N SER A 269 25.30 16.28 9.74
CA SER A 269 24.54 17.15 8.85
C SER A 269 23.97 16.37 7.66
N PHE A 270 22.77 16.77 7.20
CA PHE A 270 22.15 16.24 6.00
C PHE A 270 21.88 17.35 4.98
N TYR A 271 22.18 17.05 3.71
CA TYR A 271 21.82 17.87 2.56
C TYR A 271 21.31 16.95 1.44
N GLY A 272 20.13 17.25 0.91
CA GLY A 272 19.53 16.50 -0.19
C GLY A 272 20.23 16.79 -1.51
N ILE A 273 20.78 15.76 -2.15
CA ILE A 273 21.51 15.80 -3.41
C ILE A 273 20.82 14.89 -4.42
N GLY A 274 20.61 15.38 -5.64
CA GLY A 274 20.13 14.58 -6.77
C GLY A 274 18.87 15.13 -7.43
N PRO A 275 18.45 14.54 -8.55
CA PRO A 275 17.17 14.86 -9.15
C PRO A 275 16.03 14.26 -8.32
N SER A 276 14.98 15.03 -8.11
CA SER A 276 13.68 14.53 -7.67
C SER A 276 12.93 13.87 -8.84
N GLY A 277 12.27 12.74 -8.58
CA GLY A 277 11.17 12.25 -9.41
C GLY A 277 11.53 11.46 -10.67
N TRP A 278 10.44 11.12 -11.36
CA TRP A 278 10.24 10.52 -12.69
C TRP A 278 11.42 9.81 -13.39
N PHE A 279 11.58 8.50 -13.19
CA PHE A 279 12.09 7.60 -14.24
C PHE A 279 11.19 7.63 -15.49
N ARG A 280 11.68 8.20 -16.59
CA ARG A 280 10.99 8.20 -17.87
C ARG A 280 11.82 7.45 -18.90
N ASP A 281 11.18 6.53 -19.62
CA ASP A 281 11.73 5.93 -20.84
C ASP A 281 10.68 5.99 -21.97
N GLU A 282 10.96 5.31 -23.07
CA GLU A 282 10.09 5.29 -24.25
C GLU A 282 8.72 4.63 -23.98
N ASN A 283 8.65 3.76 -22.99
CA ASN A 283 7.48 2.97 -22.61
C ASN A 283 6.85 3.43 -21.29
N PHE A 284 7.58 4.21 -20.48
CA PHE A 284 7.22 4.47 -19.09
C PHE A 284 7.43 5.92 -18.66
N LEU A 285 6.53 6.42 -17.82
CA LEU A 285 6.67 7.69 -17.11
C LEU A 285 6.39 7.45 -15.61
N PHE A 286 7.42 7.50 -14.79
CA PHE A 286 7.35 7.20 -13.35
C PHE A 286 6.70 8.32 -12.57
N GLY A 287 5.45 8.08 -12.19
CA GLY A 287 4.54 8.93 -11.44
C GLY A 287 3.11 8.87 -12.02
N GLY A 288 2.86 7.94 -12.93
CA GLY A 288 1.59 7.21 -13.05
C GLY A 288 1.49 6.03 -12.08
N ASN A 289 0.40 5.26 -12.17
CA ASN A 289 0.10 4.09 -11.32
C ASN A 289 1.18 3.00 -11.48
N PRO A 290 2.09 2.82 -10.51
CA PRO A 290 3.21 1.90 -10.66
C PRO A 290 2.89 0.49 -10.16
N ARG A 291 1.60 0.14 -9.99
CA ARG A 291 1.22 -1.29 -9.99
C ARG A 291 1.90 -2.00 -11.16
N TRP A 292 2.11 -1.27 -12.26
CA TRP A 292 2.79 -1.67 -13.49
C TRP A 292 4.31 -1.41 -13.52
N LEU A 293 4.92 -0.90 -12.45
CA LEU A 293 6.39 -0.84 -12.34
C LEU A 293 6.88 -2.05 -11.57
N THR A 294 7.79 -2.80 -12.16
CA THR A 294 8.42 -3.94 -11.49
C THR A 294 9.29 -3.48 -10.32
N THR A 295 9.34 -4.25 -9.25
CA THR A 295 10.27 -4.05 -8.14
C THR A 295 11.70 -3.99 -8.65
N LYS A 296 12.05 -4.90 -9.58
CA LYS A 296 13.35 -4.94 -10.25
C LYS A 296 13.75 -3.60 -10.89
N ARG A 297 12.86 -2.98 -11.67
CA ARG A 297 13.12 -1.66 -12.24
C ARG A 297 13.23 -0.57 -11.20
N SER A 298 12.33 -0.59 -10.20
CA SER A 298 12.36 0.41 -9.12
C SER A 298 13.64 0.32 -8.30
N ASP A 299 14.11 -0.90 -7.99
CA ASP A 299 15.34 -1.13 -7.25
C ASP A 299 16.55 -0.69 -8.08
N GLY A 300 16.62 -1.08 -9.36
CA GLY A 300 17.67 -0.64 -10.27
C GLY A 300 17.73 0.89 -10.45
N TYR A 301 16.58 1.57 -10.43
CA TYR A 301 16.53 3.04 -10.47
C TYR A 301 17.17 3.67 -9.22
N TYR A 302 16.78 3.22 -8.02
CA TYR A 302 17.34 3.75 -6.78
C TYR A 302 18.81 3.36 -6.58
N GLU A 303 19.22 2.17 -7.01
CA GLU A 303 20.61 1.75 -7.00
C GLU A 303 21.47 2.65 -7.87
N ARG A 304 20.99 3.01 -9.08
CA ARG A 304 21.66 4.01 -9.93
C ARG A 304 21.70 5.39 -9.29
N LYS A 305 20.62 5.84 -8.64
CA LYS A 305 20.62 7.14 -7.91
C LYS A 305 21.71 7.14 -6.82
N SER A 306 21.71 6.11 -5.98
CA SER A 306 22.68 5.96 -4.89
C SER A 306 24.12 5.88 -5.41
N SER A 307 24.37 5.10 -6.48
CA SER A 307 25.71 4.97 -7.07
C SER A 307 26.24 6.28 -7.69
N HIS A 308 25.36 7.23 -8.00
CA HIS A 308 25.70 8.58 -8.48
C HIS A 308 25.56 9.63 -7.37
N HIS A 309 25.65 9.23 -6.10
CA HIS A 309 25.64 10.08 -4.92
C HIS A 309 24.35 10.89 -4.71
N SER A 310 23.23 10.49 -5.34
CA SER A 310 21.92 11.04 -4.99
C SER A 310 21.41 10.38 -3.72
N ASN A 311 20.91 11.19 -2.78
CA ASN A 311 20.52 10.75 -1.45
C ASN A 311 19.13 11.26 -1.01
N TYR A 312 18.35 11.85 -1.91
CA TYR A 312 16.95 12.18 -1.62
C TYR A 312 16.00 11.77 -2.74
N GLU A 313 14.73 11.64 -2.37
CA GLU A 313 13.63 11.46 -3.28
C GLU A 313 12.42 12.33 -2.90
N TYR A 314 11.74 12.85 -3.91
CA TYR A 314 10.42 13.46 -3.79
C TYR A 314 9.45 12.58 -4.58
N CYS A 315 8.53 11.93 -3.87
CA CYS A 315 7.60 10.98 -4.48
C CYS A 315 6.25 11.07 -3.78
N LEU A 316 5.18 11.12 -4.57
CA LEU A 316 3.82 11.12 -4.05
C LEU A 316 3.42 9.69 -3.67
N SER A 317 2.66 9.53 -2.59
CA SER A 317 2.09 8.23 -2.20
C SER A 317 1.20 7.63 -3.29
N VAL A 318 0.48 8.45 -4.05
CA VAL A 318 -0.28 7.98 -5.23
C VAL A 318 0.62 7.47 -6.37
N PHE A 319 1.92 7.83 -6.37
CA PHE A 319 2.90 7.22 -7.27
C PHE A 319 3.31 5.82 -6.83
N PHE A 320 2.66 5.22 -5.83
CA PHE A 320 2.63 3.77 -5.55
C PHE A 320 1.39 3.09 -6.13
N GLY A 321 0.36 3.88 -6.47
CA GLY A 321 -0.94 3.44 -6.97
C GLY A 321 -2.05 3.99 -6.07
N GLN A 322 -3.31 3.77 -6.44
CA GLN A 322 -4.42 4.09 -5.57
C GLN A 322 -4.42 3.11 -4.39
N LEU A 323 -4.02 3.59 -3.22
CA LEU A 323 -3.91 2.79 -2.01
C LEU A 323 -5.31 2.47 -1.44
N TYR A 324 -6.22 3.44 -1.43
CA TYR A 324 -7.54 3.31 -0.83
C TYR A 324 -8.62 3.05 -1.88
N THR A 325 -9.30 1.92 -1.73
CA THR A 325 -10.23 1.37 -2.72
C THR A 325 -11.65 1.30 -2.18
N LYS A 326 -12.59 0.96 -3.07
CA LYS A 326 -14.02 0.77 -2.80
C LYS A 326 -14.28 0.00 -1.51
N GLY A 327 -15.28 0.43 -0.74
CA GLY A 327 -15.63 -0.18 0.55
C GLY A 327 -14.64 0.12 1.70
N GLY A 328 -13.69 1.02 1.47
CA GLY A 328 -12.70 1.42 2.47
C GLY A 328 -11.58 0.39 2.67
N PHE A 329 -11.27 -0.40 1.64
CA PHE A 329 -10.17 -1.38 1.66
C PHE A 329 -8.85 -0.72 1.24
N ILE A 330 -7.74 -1.39 1.58
CA ILE A 330 -6.42 -0.99 1.11
C ILE A 330 -5.89 -1.97 0.07
N ASP A 331 -5.46 -1.48 -1.08
CA ASP A 331 -4.76 -2.27 -2.09
C ASP A 331 -3.41 -2.76 -1.56
N GLN A 332 -3.34 -4.06 -1.25
CA GLN A 332 -2.13 -4.64 -0.68
C GLN A 332 -0.98 -4.80 -1.67
N HIS A 333 -1.20 -4.84 -2.99
CA HIS A 333 -0.10 -4.81 -3.96
C HIS A 333 0.58 -3.44 -3.91
N VAL A 334 -0.22 -2.37 -3.92
CA VAL A 334 0.26 -0.99 -3.80
C VAL A 334 0.95 -0.77 -2.46
N ALA A 335 0.31 -1.18 -1.35
CA ALA A 335 0.87 -1.02 -0.01
C ALA A 335 2.19 -1.79 0.18
N TRP A 336 2.27 -3.01 -0.34
CA TRP A 336 3.48 -3.83 -0.30
C TRP A 336 4.61 -3.22 -1.14
N LYS A 337 4.32 -2.75 -2.37
CA LYS A 337 5.31 -2.05 -3.20
C LYS A 337 5.80 -0.75 -2.56
N ALA A 338 4.92 0.01 -1.92
CA ALA A 338 5.29 1.23 -1.19
C ALA A 338 6.28 0.92 -0.07
N GLU A 339 5.96 -0.08 0.76
CA GLU A 339 6.86 -0.54 1.82
C GLU A 339 8.19 -1.05 1.26
N HIS A 340 8.17 -1.91 0.23
CA HIS A 340 9.37 -2.44 -0.44
C HIS A 340 10.31 -1.30 -0.87
N ARG A 341 9.79 -0.28 -1.56
CA ARG A 341 10.61 0.86 -2.02
C ARG A 341 11.20 1.67 -0.87
N ILE A 342 10.46 1.87 0.22
CA ILE A 342 10.99 2.56 1.40
C ILE A 342 12.13 1.76 2.02
N ARG A 343 12.02 0.43 2.10
CA ARG A 343 13.13 -0.41 2.57
C ARG A 343 14.33 -0.37 1.63
N THR A 344 14.10 -0.33 0.32
CA THR A 344 15.17 -0.13 -0.68
C THR A 344 15.86 1.23 -0.48
N MET A 345 15.10 2.32 -0.36
CA MET A 345 15.65 3.66 -0.13
C MET A 345 16.42 3.74 1.20
N GLU A 346 15.89 3.14 2.26
CA GLU A 346 16.56 3.04 3.57
C GLU A 346 17.92 2.35 3.46
N ARG A 347 17.98 1.20 2.78
CA ARG A 347 19.21 0.45 2.54
C ARG A 347 20.23 1.27 1.74
N LEU A 348 19.76 2.08 0.79
CA LEU A 348 20.59 2.86 -0.13
C LEU A 348 20.96 4.25 0.39
N GLY A 349 20.47 4.64 1.58
CA GLY A 349 20.70 5.97 2.14
C GLY A 349 20.01 7.09 1.37
N ILE A 350 18.84 6.80 0.79
CA ILE A 350 17.99 7.76 0.08
C ILE A 350 16.84 8.17 1.00
N TYR A 351 16.62 9.47 1.15
CA TYR A 351 15.66 10.05 2.08
C TYR A 351 14.46 10.66 1.38
N TRP A 352 13.27 10.21 1.75
CA TRP A 352 12.03 10.47 1.04
C TRP A 352 11.22 11.61 1.67
N ILE A 353 10.92 12.63 0.86
CA ILE A 353 9.86 13.60 1.13
C ILE A 353 8.54 12.96 0.70
N VAL A 354 7.79 12.48 1.69
CA VAL A 354 6.50 11.81 1.47
C VAL A 354 5.43 12.84 1.17
N VAL A 355 4.86 12.76 -0.02
CA VAL A 355 3.70 13.58 -0.38
C VAL A 355 2.44 12.75 -0.39
N TYR A 356 1.63 12.92 0.64
CA TYR A 356 0.30 12.34 0.72
C TYR A 356 -0.70 13.26 0.01
N ASP A 357 -0.97 13.00 -1.26
CA ASP A 357 -1.86 13.80 -2.12
C ASP A 357 -2.68 12.91 -3.06
N ASP A 358 -3.56 12.10 -2.47
CA ASP A 358 -4.51 11.32 -3.24
C ASP A 358 -5.58 12.20 -3.90
N LEU A 359 -5.95 13.34 -3.28
CA LEU A 359 -7.09 14.13 -3.72
C LEU A 359 -6.84 14.90 -5.01
N ARG A 360 -5.71 15.61 -5.16
CA ARG A 360 -5.40 16.34 -6.40
C ARG A 360 -5.27 15.41 -7.60
N ARG A 361 -4.60 14.28 -7.42
CA ARG A 361 -4.33 13.34 -8.51
C ARG A 361 -5.58 12.56 -8.85
N ALA A 362 -6.32 12.04 -7.87
CA ALA A 362 -7.59 11.38 -8.14
C ALA A 362 -8.65 12.32 -8.72
N PHE A 363 -8.67 13.61 -8.36
CA PHE A 363 -9.47 14.61 -9.05
C PHE A 363 -9.15 14.66 -10.55
N ARG A 364 -7.86 14.73 -10.92
CA ARG A 364 -7.44 14.72 -12.34
C ARG A 364 -7.89 13.43 -13.07
N TYR A 365 -8.04 12.32 -12.34
CA TYR A 365 -8.39 11.01 -12.89
C TYR A 365 -9.87 10.60 -12.71
N GLY A 366 -10.72 11.50 -12.19
CA GLY A 366 -12.16 11.28 -11.99
C GLY A 366 -12.52 11.03 -10.53
N PHE A 367 -13.35 11.93 -9.97
CA PHE A 367 -13.85 11.84 -8.59
C PHE A 367 -14.59 10.51 -8.33
N ASP A 368 -15.35 10.01 -9.30
CA ASP A 368 -16.13 8.76 -9.17
C ASP A 368 -15.26 7.50 -9.02
N ASN A 369 -13.93 7.61 -9.16
CA ASN A 369 -12.99 6.51 -8.92
C ASN A 369 -12.44 6.52 -7.47
N LEU A 370 -12.71 7.57 -6.70
CA LEU A 370 -12.29 7.67 -5.31
C LEU A 370 -13.17 6.83 -4.41
N ALA A 371 -12.56 6.10 -3.47
CA ALA A 371 -13.28 5.38 -2.41
C ALA A 371 -14.21 6.27 -1.57
N TYR A 372 -13.96 7.59 -1.56
CA TYR A 372 -14.78 8.59 -0.89
C TYR A 372 -16.07 8.93 -1.63
N SER A 373 -16.12 8.71 -2.95
CA SER A 373 -17.27 9.04 -3.79
C SER A 373 -18.42 8.06 -3.60
N ALA A 374 -19.65 8.54 -3.72
CA ALA A 374 -20.86 7.70 -3.66
C ALA A 374 -20.84 6.59 -4.73
N ALA A 375 -20.22 6.83 -5.90
CA ALA A 375 -20.03 5.84 -6.95
C ALA A 375 -19.20 4.62 -6.50
N GLN A 376 -18.27 4.81 -5.56
CA GLN A 376 -17.46 3.74 -4.95
C GLN A 376 -17.96 3.32 -3.55
N GLY A 377 -19.20 3.68 -3.20
CA GLY A 377 -19.79 3.38 -1.89
C GLY A 377 -19.27 4.26 -0.74
N GLY A 378 -18.59 5.36 -1.07
CA GLY A 378 -18.24 6.43 -0.12
C GLY A 378 -19.42 7.37 0.14
N VAL A 379 -19.14 8.46 0.87
CA VAL A 379 -20.16 9.39 1.39
C VAL A 379 -20.26 10.70 0.62
N CYS A 380 -19.34 10.99 -0.30
CA CYS A 380 -19.27 12.25 -1.00
C CYS A 380 -19.96 12.17 -2.38
N ASN A 381 -20.84 13.10 -2.68
CA ASN A 381 -21.47 13.25 -4.00
C ASN A 381 -20.65 14.13 -4.94
N ASP A 382 -19.82 15.00 -4.38
CA ASP A 382 -18.90 15.84 -5.12
C ASP A 382 -17.57 16.04 -4.38
N LEU A 383 -16.65 16.71 -5.07
CA LEU A 383 -15.28 16.93 -4.60
C LEU A 383 -15.19 17.87 -3.39
N GLY A 384 -16.08 18.85 -3.29
CA GLY A 384 -16.08 19.82 -2.20
C GLY A 384 -16.31 19.15 -0.85
N GLU A 385 -17.18 18.13 -0.83
CA GLU A 385 -17.52 17.37 0.37
C GLU A 385 -16.32 16.64 0.99
N LEU A 386 -15.26 16.35 0.23
CA LEU A 386 -14.03 15.72 0.76
C LEU A 386 -13.34 16.55 1.84
N TYR A 387 -13.51 17.87 1.81
CA TYR A 387 -12.80 18.79 2.70
C TYR A 387 -13.53 19.06 4.01
N PHE A 388 -14.83 18.73 4.11
CA PHE A 388 -15.64 19.04 5.30
C PHE A 388 -16.60 17.93 5.74
N ASN A 389 -16.92 16.94 4.89
CA ASN A 389 -17.76 15.81 5.29
C ASN A 389 -17.01 14.99 6.35
N GLU A 390 -17.57 14.91 7.55
CA GLU A 390 -16.89 14.30 8.69
C GLU A 390 -16.53 12.83 8.46
N ARG A 391 -17.38 12.05 7.76
CA ARG A 391 -17.07 10.65 7.46
C ARG A 391 -15.97 10.54 6.41
N ALA A 392 -15.94 11.42 5.41
CA ALA A 392 -14.85 11.47 4.44
C ALA A 392 -13.51 11.86 5.09
N LEU A 393 -13.52 12.81 6.03
CA LEU A 393 -12.34 13.19 6.81
C LEU A 393 -11.86 12.03 7.70
N ARG A 394 -12.78 11.26 8.30
CA ARG A 394 -12.43 10.03 9.04
C ARG A 394 -11.78 9.00 8.12
N MET A 395 -12.35 8.72 6.95
CA MET A 395 -11.78 7.79 5.97
C MET A 395 -10.35 8.19 5.54
N GLN A 396 -10.10 9.49 5.32
CA GLN A 396 -8.77 10.01 5.01
C GLN A 396 -7.78 9.79 6.17
N LYS A 397 -8.22 10.02 7.42
CA LYS A 397 -7.42 9.74 8.62
C LYS A 397 -7.15 8.25 8.78
N ASP A 398 -8.10 7.37 8.49
CA ASP A 398 -7.92 5.92 8.55
C ASP A 398 -6.88 5.44 7.53
N GLN A 399 -6.92 6.01 6.32
CA GLN A 399 -5.90 5.75 5.32
C GLN A 399 -4.51 6.26 5.75
N LEU A 400 -4.41 7.47 6.31
CA LEU A 400 -3.17 8.00 6.86
C LEU A 400 -2.65 7.14 8.02
N ARG A 401 -3.53 6.73 8.93
CA ARG A 401 -3.22 5.82 10.04
C ARG A 401 -2.60 4.54 9.52
N TYR A 402 -3.22 3.93 8.50
CA TYR A 402 -2.69 2.74 7.84
C TYR A 402 -1.29 2.99 7.27
N PHE A 403 -1.14 4.04 6.46
CA PHE A 403 0.14 4.32 5.80
C PHE A 403 1.25 4.58 6.82
N ILE A 404 1.02 5.44 7.80
CA ILE A 404 1.97 5.77 8.88
C ILE A 404 2.32 4.53 9.69
N SER A 405 1.34 3.73 10.10
CA SER A 405 1.61 2.50 10.86
C SER A 405 2.49 1.50 10.11
N ARG A 406 2.45 1.53 8.78
CA ARG A 406 3.20 0.64 7.91
C ARG A 406 4.63 1.11 7.63
N VAL A 407 4.88 2.42 7.59
CA VAL A 407 6.16 2.96 7.07
C VAL A 407 6.89 3.92 7.99
N SER A 408 6.23 4.53 8.98
CA SER A 408 6.83 5.56 9.84
C SER A 408 8.01 5.05 10.66
N ASP A 409 8.20 3.75 10.82
CA ASP A 409 9.40 3.24 11.48
C ASP A 409 10.70 3.53 10.71
N SER A 410 10.62 3.84 9.41
CA SER A 410 11.79 3.98 8.57
C SER A 410 12.48 5.34 8.77
N PRO A 411 13.77 5.39 9.15
CA PRO A 411 14.53 6.63 9.18
C PRO A 411 14.78 7.22 7.78
N ALA A 412 14.42 6.50 6.72
CA ALA A 412 14.46 6.99 5.35
C ALA A 412 13.32 7.98 5.04
N ILE A 413 12.30 8.09 5.89
CA ILE A 413 11.31 9.16 5.77
C ILE A 413 11.97 10.45 6.24
N TRP A 414 12.01 11.44 5.37
CA TRP A 414 12.55 12.75 5.68
C TRP A 414 11.45 13.70 6.15
N ILE A 415 10.37 13.82 5.39
CA ILE A 415 9.32 14.83 5.61
C ILE A 415 7.95 14.22 5.31
N TRP A 416 6.97 14.49 6.16
CA TRP A 416 5.55 14.33 5.85
C TRP A 416 4.98 15.62 5.25
N ASN A 417 4.46 15.53 4.03
CA ASN A 417 3.76 16.61 3.35
C ASN A 417 2.37 16.12 2.90
N CYS A 418 1.30 16.71 3.42
CA CYS A 418 -0.05 16.48 2.90
C CYS A 418 -0.36 17.58 1.88
N GLY A 419 -0.82 17.18 0.70
CA GLY A 419 -1.02 18.09 -0.43
C GLY A 419 0.28 18.45 -1.17
N ASP A 420 0.15 18.85 -2.43
CA ASP A 420 1.29 19.20 -3.31
C ASP A 420 1.12 20.56 -4.01
N GLU A 421 0.64 20.57 -5.26
CA GLU A 421 0.74 21.74 -6.15
C GLU A 421 -0.47 22.67 -6.10
N HIS A 422 -1.67 22.17 -6.42
CA HIS A 422 -2.90 22.95 -6.35
C HIS A 422 -4.08 22.10 -5.92
N GLN A 423 -4.59 22.27 -4.70
CA GLN A 423 -5.70 21.46 -4.25
C GLN A 423 -7.00 21.94 -4.91
N PRO A 424 -7.82 21.06 -5.51
CA PRO A 424 -9.06 21.47 -6.17
C PRO A 424 -10.00 22.29 -5.28
N GLY A 425 -9.96 22.03 -3.97
CA GLY A 425 -10.66 22.77 -2.93
C GLY A 425 -10.43 24.29 -2.97
N PHE A 426 -9.31 24.78 -3.50
CA PHE A 426 -9.03 26.22 -3.58
C PHE A 426 -9.97 26.97 -4.51
N SER A 427 -10.49 26.28 -5.54
CA SER A 427 -11.55 26.85 -6.39
C SER A 427 -12.84 27.15 -5.62
N TYR A 428 -13.05 26.49 -4.48
CA TYR A 428 -14.17 26.72 -3.57
C TYR A 428 -13.79 27.67 -2.43
N SER A 429 -12.74 27.35 -1.66
CA SER A 429 -12.30 28.15 -0.51
C SER A 429 -10.87 27.81 -0.09
N ARG A 430 -9.98 28.81 -0.12
CA ARG A 430 -8.62 28.73 0.42
C ARG A 430 -8.59 28.38 1.92
N LEU A 431 -9.47 29.00 2.72
CA LEU A 431 -9.51 28.76 4.15
C LEU A 431 -9.93 27.32 4.48
N LEU A 432 -10.86 26.76 3.70
CA LEU A 432 -11.29 25.37 3.82
C LEU A 432 -10.12 24.41 3.60
N VAL A 433 -9.36 24.59 2.51
CA VAL A 433 -8.21 23.73 2.22
C VAL A 433 -7.13 23.86 3.28
N LEU A 434 -6.81 25.08 3.72
CA LEU A 434 -5.82 25.28 4.78
C LEU A 434 -6.25 24.66 6.11
N SER A 435 -7.54 24.70 6.44
CA SER A 435 -8.10 24.02 7.63
C SER A 435 -7.97 22.50 7.51
N TRP A 436 -8.34 21.95 6.36
CA TRP A 436 -8.22 20.53 6.05
C TRP A 436 -6.76 20.04 6.13
N LEU A 437 -5.82 20.76 5.51
CA LEU A 437 -4.38 20.45 5.59
C LEU A 437 -3.89 20.45 7.04
N LYS A 438 -4.23 21.47 7.82
CA LYS A 438 -3.87 21.54 9.25
C LYS A 438 -4.44 20.37 10.03
N GLU A 439 -5.68 19.99 9.76
CA GLU A 439 -6.33 18.87 10.42
C GLU A 439 -5.61 17.54 10.15
N LEU A 440 -5.26 17.26 8.89
CA LEU A 440 -4.51 16.05 8.53
C LEU A 440 -3.11 16.06 9.13
N HIS A 441 -2.37 17.16 9.03
CA HIS A 441 -1.04 17.28 9.65
C HIS A 441 -1.08 17.13 11.16
N SER A 442 -2.07 17.73 11.83
CA SER A 442 -2.25 17.57 13.28
C SER A 442 -2.53 16.11 13.63
N TYR A 443 -3.30 15.39 12.82
CA TYR A 443 -3.55 13.97 13.03
C TYR A 443 -2.26 13.16 12.89
N ILE A 444 -1.46 13.38 11.83
CA ILE A 444 -0.18 12.69 11.63
C ILE A 444 0.74 12.90 12.83
N ARG A 445 0.89 14.13 13.32
CA ARG A 445 1.73 14.44 14.50
C ARG A 445 1.31 13.68 15.76
N GLN A 446 0.03 13.33 15.89
CA GLN A 446 -0.47 12.55 17.03
C GLN A 446 -0.12 11.07 16.93
N ILE A 447 -0.02 10.52 15.71
CA ILE A 447 0.15 9.07 15.49
C ILE A 447 1.56 8.67 15.05
N ASP A 448 2.37 9.60 14.55
CA ASP A 448 3.77 9.38 14.23
C ASP A 448 4.66 9.59 15.47
N VAL A 449 4.88 8.50 16.21
CA VAL A 449 5.73 8.50 17.41
C VAL A 449 7.19 8.87 17.11
N TYR A 450 7.63 8.71 15.86
CA TYR A 450 8.98 9.05 15.41
C TYR A 450 9.15 10.55 15.18
N ARG A 451 8.06 11.32 15.15
CA ARG A 451 8.04 12.79 15.02
C ARG A 451 8.81 13.27 13.78
N HIS A 452 8.58 12.66 12.63
CA HIS A 452 9.23 13.13 11.40
C HIS A 452 8.89 14.61 11.14
N PRO A 453 9.82 15.37 10.55
CA PRO A 453 9.53 16.72 10.08
C PRO A 453 8.29 16.80 9.18
N HIS A 454 7.63 17.94 9.20
CA HIS A 454 6.50 18.22 8.32
C HIS A 454 6.82 19.39 7.42
N ALA A 455 6.20 19.40 6.26
CA ALA A 455 6.07 20.58 5.42
C ALA A 455 4.61 20.69 5.00
N ILE A 456 4.10 21.91 4.93
CA ILE A 456 2.74 22.20 4.47
C ILE A 456 2.91 23.24 3.38
N GLY A 457 2.70 22.84 2.14
CA GLY A 457 2.96 23.70 1.00
C GLY A 457 1.96 23.47 -0.12
N GLU A 458 1.47 24.55 -0.69
CA GLU A 458 0.59 24.55 -1.86
C GLU A 458 0.90 25.76 -2.74
N GLU A 459 0.75 25.62 -4.05
CA GLU A 459 1.16 26.57 -5.08
C GLU A 459 2.61 27.05 -4.87
N TYR A 460 2.86 28.36 -4.85
CA TYR A 460 4.19 28.94 -4.64
C TYR A 460 4.84 28.56 -3.29
N TYR A 461 4.06 28.02 -2.35
CA TYR A 461 4.54 27.55 -1.06
C TYR A 461 4.75 26.03 -1.02
N SER A 462 4.51 25.30 -2.12
CA SER A 462 4.83 23.87 -2.17
C SER A 462 6.33 23.64 -2.09
N ILE A 463 6.72 22.48 -1.54
CA ILE A 463 8.13 22.06 -1.43
C ILE A 463 8.79 22.04 -2.81
N VAL A 464 8.03 21.70 -3.86
CA VAL A 464 8.51 21.66 -5.25
C VAL A 464 8.93 23.05 -5.75
N PHE A 465 8.32 24.12 -5.23
CA PHE A 465 8.65 25.51 -5.58
C PHE A 465 9.60 26.19 -4.58
N GLY A 466 10.19 25.43 -3.65
CA GLY A 466 11.10 25.97 -2.63
C GLY A 466 10.39 26.66 -1.47
N GLY A 467 9.10 26.38 -1.25
CA GLY A 467 8.35 26.86 -0.10
C GLY A 467 8.91 26.37 1.23
N GLU A 468 8.75 27.19 2.28
CA GLU A 468 9.26 26.88 3.61
C GLU A 468 8.54 25.65 4.20
N ALA A 469 9.31 24.71 4.76
CA ALA A 469 8.74 23.65 5.58
C ALA A 469 8.04 24.29 6.80
N VAL A 470 6.71 24.24 6.83
CA VAL A 470 5.94 24.69 7.99
C VAL A 470 6.15 23.68 9.13
N LEU A 471 7.02 24.07 10.06
CA LEU A 471 7.36 23.33 11.26
C LEU A 471 6.23 23.21 12.28
#